data_AF-A0A7K4CFW4-F1
#
_entry.id   AF-A0A7K4CFW4-F1
#
_cell.length_a   1.000
_cell.length_b   1.000
_cell.length_c   1.000
_cell.angle_alpha   90.00
_cell.angle_beta   90.00
_cell.angle_gamma   90.00
#
_symmetry.space_group_name_H-M   'P 1'
#
loop_
_entity.id
_entity.type
_entity.pdbx_description
1 polymer ?
#
loop_
_entity_poly.entity_id
_entity_poly.type
_entity_poly.pdbx_seq_one_letter_code
_entity_poly.pdbx_strand_id
1 'polypeptide(L)' 'FGRRGVLLGAGYVDPGFRGQLTLCLTNMGSDDIALRKNDRIVQMILHEVREGNHGYSGRYQDSCGAVEAK' A
#
# COMPACT_ATOMS: atom_id res chain seq x y z
N PHE A 1 12.55 2.74 7.19
CA PHE A 1 12.31 1.30 7.09
C PHE A 1 13.13 0.66 5.97
N GLY A 2 13.11 1.16 4.73
CA GLY A 2 13.91 0.59 3.62
C GLY A 2 15.38 0.32 3.92
N ARG A 3 16.12 1.30 4.49
CA ARG A 3 17.53 1.12 4.87
C ARG A 3 17.79 0.10 5.99
N ARG A 4 16.74 -0.36 6.69
CA ARG A 4 16.81 -1.42 7.71
C ARG A 4 16.48 -2.81 7.14
N GLY A 5 16.19 -2.92 5.83
CA GLY A 5 15.87 -4.18 5.17
C GLY A 5 14.39 -4.41 4.88
N VAL A 6 13.48 -3.48 5.22
CA VAL A 6 12.06 -3.63 4.87
C VAL A 6 11.84 -3.33 3.39
N LEU A 7 11.43 -4.34 2.63
CA LEU A 7 10.95 -4.21 1.26
C LEU A 7 9.42 -4.03 1.26
N LEU A 8 8.92 -3.13 0.41
CA LEU A 8 7.50 -2.88 0.20
C LEU A 8 7.09 -3.38 -1.19
N GLY A 9 6.06 -4.22 -1.27
CA GLY A 9 5.39 -4.56 -2.51
C GLY A 9 4.54 -3.38 -3.03
N ALA A 10 5.21 -2.33 -3.51
CA ALA A 10 4.58 -1.09 -3.96
C ALA A 10 4.03 -1.21 -5.39
N GLY A 11 3.05 -0.37 -5.70
CA GLY A 11 2.45 -0.25 -7.03
C GLY A 11 1.63 1.03 -7.16
N TYR A 12 0.90 1.15 -8.27
CA TYR A 12 -0.05 2.23 -8.47
C TYR A 12 -1.37 1.92 -7.75
N VAL A 13 -2.00 2.97 -7.24
CA VAL A 13 -3.39 2.93 -6.77
C VAL A 13 -4.25 3.41 -7.93
N ASP A 14 -5.20 2.58 -8.38
CA ASP A 14 -6.07 2.91 -9.50
C ASP A 14 -6.95 4.14 -9.19
N PRO A 15 -7.13 5.08 -10.15
CA PRO A 15 -8.04 6.20 -9.99
C PRO A 15 -9.45 5.74 -9.59
N GLY A 16 -10.04 6.36 -8.58
CA GLY A 16 -11.35 5.97 -8.05
C GLY A 16 -11.32 4.94 -6.91
N PHE A 17 -10.16 4.36 -6.59
CA PHE A 17 -10.01 3.53 -5.40
C PHE A 17 -10.31 4.35 -4.13
N ARG A 18 -11.05 3.75 -3.19
CA ARG A 18 -11.31 4.29 -1.85
C ARG A 18 -11.24 3.14 -0.84
N GLY A 19 -10.56 3.36 0.27
CA GLY A 19 -10.32 2.33 1.29
C GLY A 19 -8.92 2.45 1.90
N GLN A 20 -8.61 1.54 2.81
CA GLN A 20 -7.27 1.39 3.37
C GLN A 20 -6.39 0.56 2.43
N LEU A 21 -5.12 0.94 2.33
CA LEU A 21 -4.12 0.20 1.55
C LEU A 21 -3.57 -0.96 2.38
N THR A 22 -3.70 -2.18 1.85
CA THR A 22 -2.99 -3.34 2.42
C THR A 22 -1.53 -3.29 1.97
N LEU A 23 -0.60 -3.40 2.92
CA LEU A 23 0.83 -3.30 2.65
C LEU A 23 1.48 -4.67 2.74
N CYS A 24 2.16 -5.09 1.67
CA CYS A 24 3.02 -6.26 1.69
C CYS A 24 4.43 -5.83 2.12
N LEU A 25 4.83 -6.19 3.33
CA LEU A 25 6.12 -5.85 3.92
C LEU A 25 6.96 -7.11 4.12
N THR A 26 8.17 -7.13 3.57
CA THR A 26 9.12 -8.23 3.75
C THR A 26 10.35 -7.72 4.48
N ASN A 27 10.73 -8.36 5.60
CA ASN A 27 12.01 -8.10 6.23
C ASN A 27 13.11 -8.91 5.53
N MET A 28 13.97 -8.22 4.76
CA MET A 28 15.14 -8.78 4.09
C MET A 28 16.44 -8.55 4.88
N GLY A 29 16.36 -7.97 6.08
CA GLY A 29 17.50 -7.75 6.97
C GLY A 29 17.78 -8.94 7.89
N SER A 30 18.88 -8.86 8.63
CA SER A 30 19.27 -9.86 9.65
C SER A 30 18.60 -9.65 11.00
N ASP A 31 18.06 -8.46 11.25
CA ASP A 31 17.57 -8.05 12.56
C ASP A 31 16.05 -7.94 12.58
N ASP A 32 15.48 -8.14 13.77
CA ASP A 32 14.06 -7.88 14.01
C ASP A 32 13.74 -6.39 13.89
N ILE A 33 12.59 -6.10 13.29
CA ILE A 33 12.11 -4.72 13.07
C ILE A 33 10.80 -4.52 13.80
N ALA A 34 10.87 -3.84 14.95
CA ALA A 34 9.68 -3.37 15.65
C ALA A 34 8.94 -2.32 14.81
N LEU A 35 7.65 -2.56 14.60
CA LEU A 35 6.72 -1.75 13.82
C LEU A 35 5.52 -1.45 14.70
N ARG A 36 5.29 -0.16 14.99
CA ARG A 36 4.26 0.27 15.93
C ARG A 36 3.09 0.90 15.19
N LYS A 37 1.91 0.86 15.82
CA LYS A 37 0.74 1.57 15.30
C LYS A 37 1.08 3.05 15.12
N ASN A 38 0.70 3.61 13.97
CA ASN A 38 0.96 4.99 13.54
C ASN A 38 2.41 5.31 13.12
N ASP A 39 3.30 4.32 13.02
CA ASP A 39 4.59 4.54 12.37
C ASP A 39 4.40 4.92 10.90
N ARG A 40 5.10 5.97 10.45
CA ARG A 40 5.13 6.37 9.04
C ARG A 40 6.03 5.43 8.25
N ILE A 41 5.45 4.37 7.70
CA ILE A 41 6.19 3.26 7.09
C ILE A 41 6.23 3.30 5.57
N VAL A 42 5.32 4.06 4.95
CA VAL A 42 5.20 4.24 3.50
C VAL A 42 4.85 5.68 3.16
N GLN A 43 4.92 6.03 1.88
CA GLN A 43 4.51 7.32 1.34
C GLN A 43 3.70 7.09 0.06
N MET A 44 2.92 8.09 -0.33
CA MET A 44 2.19 8.11 -1.60
C MET A 44 2.68 9.30 -2.41
N ILE A 45 2.87 9.08 -3.71
CA ILE A 45 3.19 10.11 -4.69
C ILE A 45 1.98 10.21 -5.61
N LEU A 46 1.43 11.42 -5.77
CA LEU A 46 0.23 11.67 -6.55
C LEU A 46 0.61 12.13 -7.95
N HIS A 47 0.04 11.48 -8.96
CA HIS A 47 0.20 11.82 -10.37
C HIS A 47 -1.19 12.15 -10.95
N GLU A 48 -1.28 13.19 -11.77
CA GLU A 48 -2.51 13.48 -12.52
C GLU A 48 -2.71 12.40 -13.60
N VAL A 49 -3.93 11.86 -13.69
CA VAL A 49 -4.33 10.95 -14.77
C VAL A 49 -5.29 11.68 -15.70
N ARG A 50 -4.95 11.75 -16.98
CA ARG A 50 -5.82 12.27 -18.04
C ARG A 50 -6.58 11.12 -18.69
N GLU A 51 -7.82 11.39 -19.11
CA GLU A 51 -8.70 10.41 -19.79
C GLU A 51 -9.11 9.18 -18.94
N GLY A 52 -9.24 9.37 -17.61
CA GLY A 52 -9.71 8.34 -16.67
C GLY A 52 -11.23 8.16 -16.66
N ASN A 53 -11.83 7.76 -17.78
CA ASN A 53 -13.29 7.71 -17.94
C ASN A 53 -13.99 6.65 -17.07
N HIS A 54 -13.25 5.70 -16.49
CA HIS A 54 -13.78 4.69 -15.59
C HIS A 54 -12.93 4.61 -14.32
N GLY A 55 -13.55 4.91 -13.18
CA GLY A 55 -12.92 4.73 -11.88
C GLY A 55 -12.87 3.25 -11.48
N TYR A 56 -11.96 2.94 -10.55
CA TYR A 56 -11.87 1.64 -9.93
C TYR A 56 -13.19 1.27 -9.26
N SER A 57 -13.69 0.09 -9.59
CA SER A 57 -14.91 -0.52 -9.05
C SER A 57 -14.66 -2.00 -8.70
N GLY A 58 -13.39 -2.33 -8.44
CA GLY A 58 -12.94 -3.69 -8.22
C GLY A 58 -13.19 -4.22 -6.81
N ARG A 59 -12.76 -5.47 -6.60
CA ARG A 59 -13.04 -6.29 -5.40
C ARG A 59 -12.49 -5.73 -4.08
N TYR A 60 -11.58 -4.77 -4.14
CA TYR A 60 -10.93 -4.17 -2.97
C TYR A 60 -11.46 -2.78 -2.61
N GLN A 61 -12.53 -2.31 -3.27
CA GLN A 61 -13.20 -1.07 -2.87
C GLN A 61 -13.69 -1.16 -1.41
N ASP A 62 -13.56 -0.06 -0.67
CA ASP A 62 -13.99 0.07 0.72
C ASP A 62 -13.26 -0.87 1.70
N SER A 63 -12.09 -1.37 1.31
CA SER A 63 -11.25 -2.22 2.16
C SER A 63 -10.91 -1.55 3.50
N CYS A 64 -10.98 -2.33 4.57
CA CYS A 64 -10.61 -1.92 5.93
C CYS A 64 -9.76 -3.01 6.57
N GLY A 65 -8.65 -2.62 7.19
CA GLY A 65 -7.64 -3.52 7.73
C GLY A 65 -6.74 -4.14 6.66
N ALA A 66 -6.02 -5.19 7.05
CA ALA A 66 -5.30 -6.04 6.11
C ALA A 66 -6.28 -7.00 5.44
N VAL A 67 -6.36 -6.95 4.12
CA VAL A 67 -7.28 -7.78 3.32
C VAL A 67 -6.47 -8.86 2.59
N GLU A 68 -6.89 -10.12 2.72
CA GLU A 68 -6.26 -11.24 2.02
C GLU A 68 -6.57 -11.23 0.51
N ALA A 69 -5.64 -11.77 -0.27
CA ALA A 69 -5.85 -11.97 -1.70
C ALA A 69 -6.97 -12.99 -1.97
N LYS A 70 -7.78 -12.73 -2.99
CA LYS A 70 -8.85 -13.61 -3.47
C LYS A 70 -8.66 -14.06 -4.91
#